data_AF-A0A1D2QWV1-F1
#
_entry.id   AF-A0A1D2QWV1-F1
#
_cell.length_a   1.000
_cell.length_b   1.000
_cell.length_c   1.000
_cell.angle_alpha   90.00
_cell.angle_beta   90.00
_cell.angle_gamma   90.00
#
_symmetry.space_group_name_H-M   'P 1'
#
loop_
_entity.id
_entity.type
_entity.pdbx_description
1 polymer ?
#
loop_
_entity_poly.entity_id
_entity_poly.type
_entity_poly.pdbx_seq_one_letter_code
_entity_poly.pdbx_strand_id
1 'polypeptide(L)'
;MNNLSDKFGKDANAKRLADNALRDKKVLSGMLDGLLSEKKTKNDHCGEVKYNCLKALWILGEENPEALYPEWDFFVKLFDDNNAYLRFLAVHVIANLTEVDTKNKFEKTFNMYLTSRLLNIDKVLKSKQKDLVGGYAIEAFSEYFEESEDKDMITEFVKKQLKSKSPRTRKKAKEFLEKWEK
;
A
#
# COMPACT_ATOMS: atom_id res chain seq x y z
N MET A 1 -10.34 26.94 -11.90
CA MET A 1 -10.87 26.83 -10.52
C MET A 1 -9.68 26.71 -9.60
N ASN A 2 -9.56 27.57 -8.59
CA ASN A 2 -8.48 27.46 -7.61
C ASN A 2 -8.71 26.19 -6.79
N ASN A 3 -7.71 25.32 -6.69
CA ASN A 3 -7.85 24.08 -5.92
C ASN A 3 -7.87 24.45 -4.43
N LEU A 4 -8.71 23.82 -3.61
CA LEU A 4 -8.76 24.10 -2.17
C LEU A 4 -7.39 23.87 -1.52
N SER A 5 -6.62 22.93 -2.07
CA SER A 5 -5.23 22.62 -1.67
C SER A 5 -4.29 23.82 -1.73
N ASP A 6 -4.54 24.80 -2.62
CA ASP A 6 -3.69 25.97 -2.79
C ASP A 6 -3.66 26.85 -1.51
N LYS A 7 -4.64 26.69 -0.63
CA LYS A 7 -4.73 27.39 0.67
C LYS A 7 -3.94 26.73 1.80
N PHE A 8 -3.31 25.57 1.56
CA PHE A 8 -2.58 24.82 2.58
C PHE A 8 -1.06 25.12 2.59
N GLY A 9 -0.63 26.17 1.89
CA GLY A 9 0.77 26.61 1.80
C GLY A 9 1.27 27.42 3.01
N LYS A 10 2.10 28.45 2.75
CA LYS A 10 2.72 29.31 3.79
C LYS A 10 1.67 29.74 4.82
N ASP A 11 1.97 29.50 6.11
CA ASP A 11 1.15 29.78 7.31
C ASP A 11 0.09 28.73 7.70
N ALA A 12 0.00 27.60 7.01
CA ALA A 12 -0.82 26.48 7.45
C ALA A 12 -0.15 25.72 8.63
N ASN A 13 -0.71 25.85 9.83
CA ASN A 13 -0.38 24.97 10.95
C ASN A 13 -1.05 23.60 10.74
N ALA A 14 -0.25 22.54 10.63
CA ALA A 14 -0.72 21.18 10.37
C ALA A 14 -1.76 20.68 11.40
N LYS A 15 -1.61 21.06 12.67
CA LYS A 15 -2.59 20.71 13.72
C LYS A 15 -3.92 21.41 13.48
N ARG A 16 -3.89 22.73 13.20
CA ARG A 16 -5.10 23.48 12.85
C ARG A 16 -5.77 22.93 11.59
N LEU A 17 -4.98 22.48 10.61
CA LEU A 17 -5.49 21.88 9.39
C LEU A 17 -6.18 20.53 9.68
N ALA A 18 -5.59 19.69 10.53
CA ALA A 18 -6.21 18.47 11.05
C ALA A 18 -7.53 18.77 11.77
N ASP A 19 -7.54 19.71 12.72
CA ASP A 19 -8.73 20.08 13.49
C ASP A 19 -9.88 20.59 12.57
N ASN A 20 -9.53 21.34 11.52
CA ASN A 20 -10.51 21.80 10.53
C ASN A 20 -11.08 20.65 9.70
N ALA A 21 -10.26 19.65 9.35
CA ALA A 21 -10.68 18.49 8.57
C ALA A 21 -11.69 17.62 9.31
N LEU A 22 -11.63 17.57 10.65
CA LEU A 22 -12.65 16.89 11.48
C LEU A 22 -14.03 17.54 11.36
N ARG A 23 -14.09 18.84 11.06
CA ARG A 23 -15.32 19.63 11.00
C ARG A 23 -15.86 19.78 9.58
N ASP A 24 -14.98 19.71 8.58
CA ASP A 24 -15.34 19.90 7.18
C ASP A 24 -14.66 18.85 6.29
N LYS A 25 -15.49 17.94 5.75
CA LYS A 25 -15.04 16.90 4.82
C LYS A 25 -14.42 17.46 3.54
N LYS A 26 -14.75 18.70 3.13
CA LYS A 26 -14.11 19.34 1.98
C LYS A 26 -12.65 19.66 2.27
N VAL A 27 -12.32 20.04 3.50
CA VAL A 27 -10.93 20.25 3.93
C VAL A 27 -10.17 18.93 3.90
N LEU A 28 -10.77 17.84 4.43
CA LEU A 28 -10.19 16.50 4.34
C LEU A 28 -9.92 16.09 2.88
N SER A 29 -10.93 16.17 2.01
CA SER A 29 -10.78 15.86 0.58
C SER A 29 -9.68 16.71 -0.05
N GLY A 30 -9.64 18.02 0.25
CA GLY A 30 -8.60 18.91 -0.27
C GLY A 30 -7.20 18.53 0.19
N MET A 31 -7.03 17.97 1.40
CA MET A 31 -5.72 17.49 1.88
C MET A 31 -5.27 16.25 1.11
N LEU A 32 -6.18 15.32 0.82
CA LEU A 32 -5.88 14.14 0.01
C LEU A 32 -5.45 14.57 -1.40
N ASP A 33 -6.16 15.52 -2.01
CA ASP A 33 -5.76 16.12 -3.29
C ASP A 33 -4.42 16.85 -3.20
N GLY A 34 -4.18 17.55 -2.08
CA GLY A 34 -2.95 18.27 -1.78
C GLY A 34 -1.72 17.38 -1.65
N LEU A 35 -1.87 16.11 -1.23
CA LEU A 35 -0.76 15.13 -1.26
C LEU A 35 -0.31 14.82 -2.69
N LEU A 36 -1.26 14.75 -3.61
CA LEU A 36 -1.05 14.36 -5.00
C LEU A 36 -0.72 15.56 -5.91
N SER A 37 -0.69 16.79 -5.38
CA SER A 37 -0.43 17.98 -6.18
C SER A 37 0.90 17.89 -6.91
N GLU A 38 1.04 18.39 -8.13
CA GLU A 38 2.33 18.37 -8.85
C GLU A 38 2.88 19.77 -9.03
N LYS A 39 4.21 19.87 -9.14
CA LYS A 39 4.90 21.13 -9.40
C LYS A 39 4.58 21.56 -10.84
N LYS A 40 3.85 22.66 -11.01
CA LYS A 40 3.48 23.26 -12.30
C LYS A 40 4.43 24.36 -12.75
N THR A 41 5.02 25.10 -11.80
CA THR A 41 5.94 26.21 -12.11
C THR A 41 7.08 26.28 -11.10
N LYS A 42 8.17 27.00 -11.40
CA LYS A 42 9.32 27.11 -10.48
C LYS A 42 8.94 27.72 -9.12
N ASN A 43 7.93 28.58 -9.09
CA ASN A 43 7.50 29.37 -7.92
C ASN A 43 6.21 28.87 -7.27
N ASP A 44 5.73 27.67 -7.59
CA ASP A 44 4.57 27.13 -6.89
C ASP A 44 4.92 26.67 -5.46
N HIS A 45 3.90 26.73 -4.60
CA HIS A 45 3.98 26.30 -3.20
C HIS A 45 3.58 24.83 -3.02
N CYS A 46 3.74 24.01 -4.06
CA CYS A 46 3.30 22.61 -4.06
C CYS A 46 4.05 21.78 -3.01
N GLY A 47 5.33 22.09 -2.77
CA GLY A 47 6.13 21.43 -1.73
C GLY A 47 5.59 21.70 -0.32
N GLU A 48 5.28 22.95 0.01
CA GLU A 48 4.72 23.34 1.29
C GLU A 48 3.32 22.75 1.49
N VAL A 49 2.47 22.81 0.46
CA VAL A 49 1.12 22.19 0.48
C VAL A 49 1.22 20.71 0.79
N LYS A 50 2.06 19.95 0.08
CA LYS A 50 2.27 18.51 0.34
C LYS A 50 2.73 18.25 1.76
N TYR A 51 3.74 18.98 2.21
CA TYR A 51 4.32 18.79 3.53
C TYR A 51 3.28 19.04 4.63
N ASN A 52 2.50 20.12 4.52
CA ASN A 52 1.47 20.46 5.49
C ASN A 52 0.31 19.46 5.48
N CYS A 53 -0.14 19.01 4.30
CA CYS A 53 -1.16 17.96 4.18
C CYS A 53 -0.68 16.64 4.77
N LEU A 54 0.55 16.22 4.45
CA LEU A 54 1.17 15.01 4.99
C LEU A 54 1.20 15.06 6.52
N LYS A 55 1.67 16.18 7.10
CA LYS A 55 1.76 16.33 8.55
C LYS A 55 0.38 16.37 9.22
N ALA A 56 -0.62 17.01 8.60
CA ALA A 56 -1.98 17.04 9.12
C ALA A 56 -2.64 15.64 9.09
N LEU A 57 -2.46 14.90 8.00
CA LEU A 57 -2.98 13.53 7.87
C LEU A 57 -2.25 12.55 8.79
N TRP A 58 -0.96 12.75 9.04
CA TRP A 58 -0.22 12.02 10.07
C TRP A 58 -0.86 12.21 11.44
N ILE A 59 -1.07 13.46 11.86
CA ILE A 59 -1.71 13.80 13.14
C ILE A 59 -3.11 13.19 13.25
N LEU A 60 -3.91 13.28 12.18
CA LEU A 60 -5.25 12.68 12.16
C LEU A 60 -5.19 11.14 12.30
N GLY A 61 -4.21 10.50 11.68
CA GLY A 61 -4.01 9.06 11.85
C GLY A 61 -3.75 8.69 13.30
N GLU A 62 -2.89 9.45 14.01
CA GLU A 62 -2.55 9.18 15.41
C GLU A 62 -3.67 9.52 16.39
N GLU A 63 -4.38 10.64 16.18
CA GLU A 63 -5.32 11.15 17.17
C GLU A 63 -6.79 10.84 16.88
N ASN A 64 -7.18 10.71 15.60
CA ASN A 64 -8.56 10.52 15.17
C ASN A 64 -8.65 9.56 13.96
N PRO A 65 -8.20 8.31 14.08
CA PRO A 65 -8.15 7.36 12.98
C PRO A 65 -9.53 7.11 12.34
N GLU A 66 -10.64 7.24 13.08
CA GLU A 66 -12.00 7.09 12.53
C GLU A 66 -12.31 8.09 11.42
N ALA A 67 -11.70 9.29 11.46
CA ALA A 67 -11.89 10.31 10.44
C ALA A 67 -11.25 9.91 9.10
N LEU A 68 -10.17 9.12 9.14
CA LEU A 68 -9.44 8.67 7.96
C LEU A 68 -9.87 7.27 7.49
N TYR A 69 -10.52 6.47 8.34
CA TYR A 69 -10.93 5.10 8.01
C TYR A 69 -11.81 4.97 6.74
N PRO A 70 -12.73 5.90 6.43
CA PRO A 70 -13.46 5.88 5.15
C PRO A 70 -12.54 5.95 3.92
N GLU A 71 -11.39 6.60 4.07
CA GLU A 71 -10.41 6.85 3.01
C GLU A 71 -9.30 5.77 2.96
N TRP A 72 -9.51 4.61 3.61
CA TRP A 72 -8.57 3.49 3.64
C TRP A 72 -7.94 3.18 2.27
N ASP A 73 -8.78 3.06 1.23
CA ASP A 73 -8.35 2.66 -0.11
C ASP A 73 -7.46 3.72 -0.78
N PHE A 74 -7.58 5.00 -0.38
CA PHE A 74 -6.67 6.05 -0.82
C PHE A 74 -5.25 5.76 -0.29
N PHE A 75 -5.10 5.46 0.99
CA PHE A 75 -3.79 5.18 1.59
C PHE A 75 -3.20 3.85 1.08
N VAL A 76 -4.01 2.81 0.86
CA VAL A 76 -3.52 1.55 0.27
C VAL A 76 -2.88 1.77 -1.09
N LYS A 77 -3.48 2.61 -1.95
CA LYS A 77 -2.91 2.93 -3.28
C LYS A 77 -1.53 3.59 -3.19
N LEU A 78 -1.24 4.29 -2.08
CA LEU A 78 0.05 4.94 -1.89
C LEU A 78 1.19 3.97 -1.54
N PHE A 79 0.93 2.68 -1.26
CA PHE A 79 2.00 1.70 -1.01
C PHE A 79 2.95 1.51 -2.21
N ASP A 80 2.44 1.69 -3.43
CA ASP A 80 3.20 1.56 -4.67
C ASP A 80 3.61 2.91 -5.29
N ASP A 81 3.41 4.02 -4.57
CA ASP A 81 3.79 5.35 -5.06
C ASP A 81 5.32 5.47 -5.20
N ASN A 82 5.81 6.19 -6.21
CA ASN A 82 7.24 6.41 -6.41
C ASN A 82 7.88 7.29 -5.29
N ASN A 83 7.09 8.15 -4.66
CA ASN A 83 7.51 9.02 -3.57
C ASN A 83 7.56 8.27 -2.24
N ALA A 84 8.77 8.11 -1.70
CA ALA A 84 9.00 7.42 -0.44
C ALA A 84 8.26 8.03 0.76
N TYR A 85 8.05 9.35 0.78
CA TYR A 85 7.33 10.02 1.87
C TYR A 85 5.83 9.67 1.86
N LEU A 86 5.22 9.53 0.68
CA LEU A 86 3.82 9.11 0.56
C LEU A 86 3.66 7.65 0.98
N ARG A 87 4.58 6.77 0.55
CA ARG A 87 4.61 5.38 1.03
C ARG A 87 4.73 5.30 2.56
N PHE A 88 5.61 6.13 3.14
CA PHE A 88 5.81 6.16 4.59
C PHE A 88 4.57 6.66 5.34
N LEU A 89 3.95 7.75 4.88
CA LEU A 89 2.68 8.23 5.42
C LEU A 89 1.61 7.14 5.35
N ALA A 90 1.49 6.46 4.21
CA ALA A 90 0.49 5.41 4.02
C ALA A 90 0.66 4.27 5.02
N VAL A 91 1.88 3.78 5.23
CA VAL A 91 2.16 2.73 6.21
C VAL A 91 1.80 3.19 7.61
N HIS A 92 2.18 4.42 7.99
CA HIS A 92 1.86 4.98 9.30
C HIS A 92 0.34 5.10 9.51
N VAL A 93 -0.38 5.72 8.57
CA VAL A 93 -1.82 5.91 8.68
C VAL A 93 -2.53 4.56 8.71
N ILE A 94 -2.22 3.63 7.79
CA ILE A 94 -2.85 2.29 7.79
C ILE A 94 -2.59 1.55 9.11
N ALA A 95 -1.39 1.67 9.69
CA ALA A 95 -1.10 1.08 10.99
C ALA A 95 -2.01 1.63 12.09
N ASN A 96 -2.19 2.96 12.17
CA ASN A 96 -3.10 3.54 13.17
C ASN A 96 -4.57 3.20 12.89
N LEU A 97 -4.97 3.11 11.61
CA LEU A 97 -6.33 2.73 11.23
C LEU A 97 -6.70 1.30 11.66
N THR A 98 -5.72 0.44 11.96
CA THR A 98 -6.00 -0.91 12.47
C THR A 98 -6.72 -0.90 13.82
N GLU A 99 -6.52 0.13 14.65
CA GLU A 99 -7.19 0.28 15.95
C GLU A 99 -8.72 0.36 15.80
N VAL A 100 -9.19 0.93 14.68
CA VAL A 100 -10.60 1.15 14.37
C VAL A 100 -11.12 0.26 13.23
N ASP A 101 -10.36 -0.80 12.88
CA ASP A 101 -10.64 -1.65 11.72
C ASP A 101 -11.77 -2.68 11.97
N THR A 102 -12.98 -2.16 12.14
CA THR A 102 -14.20 -2.96 12.36
C THR A 102 -14.62 -3.84 11.18
N LYS A 103 -14.04 -3.62 9.99
CA LYS A 103 -14.37 -4.37 8.75
C LYS A 103 -13.26 -5.32 8.31
N ASN A 104 -12.23 -5.53 9.13
CA ASN A 104 -11.10 -6.40 8.82
C ASN A 104 -10.41 -6.07 7.48
N LYS A 105 -10.33 -4.76 7.16
CA LYS A 105 -9.68 -4.27 5.93
C LYS A 105 -8.17 -4.50 5.96
N PHE A 106 -7.54 -4.48 7.13
CA PHE A 106 -6.11 -4.71 7.29
C PHE A 106 -5.74 -6.09 6.79
N GLU A 107 -6.39 -7.13 7.29
CA GLU A 107 -6.10 -8.52 6.92
C GLU A 107 -6.25 -8.72 5.40
N LYS A 108 -7.36 -8.23 4.82
CA LYS A 108 -7.59 -8.31 3.37
C LYS A 108 -6.50 -7.56 2.57
N THR A 109 -6.17 -6.34 3.01
CA THR A 109 -5.15 -5.50 2.36
C THR A 109 -3.76 -6.14 2.44
N PHE A 110 -3.40 -6.64 3.61
CA PHE A 110 -2.11 -7.26 3.89
C PHE A 110 -1.93 -8.52 3.07
N ASN A 111 -2.96 -9.39 3.02
CA ASN A 111 -2.93 -10.60 2.22
C ASN A 111 -2.82 -10.31 0.72
N MET A 112 -3.60 -9.35 0.20
CA MET A 112 -3.50 -8.91 -1.19
C MET A 112 -2.10 -8.36 -1.50
N TYR A 113 -1.57 -7.49 -0.63
CA TYR A 113 -0.26 -6.87 -0.82
C TYR A 113 0.87 -7.91 -0.80
N LEU A 114 0.90 -8.81 0.20
CA LEU A 114 1.89 -9.88 0.27
C LEU A 114 1.82 -10.82 -0.92
N THR A 115 0.60 -11.24 -1.31
CA THR A 115 0.39 -12.10 -2.48
C THR A 115 0.97 -11.44 -3.74
N SER A 116 0.62 -10.19 -4.00
CA SER A 116 1.16 -9.42 -5.13
C SER A 116 2.69 -9.33 -5.11
N ARG A 117 3.30 -9.11 -3.94
CA ARG A 117 4.76 -9.03 -3.78
C ARG A 117 5.46 -10.37 -4.00
N LEU A 118 4.87 -11.47 -3.53
CA LEU A 118 5.38 -12.83 -3.74
C LEU A 118 5.23 -13.27 -5.21
N LEU A 119 4.12 -12.94 -5.87
CA LEU A 119 3.92 -13.22 -7.30
C LEU A 119 4.93 -12.47 -8.18
N ASN A 120 5.41 -11.31 -7.73
CA ASN A 120 6.38 -10.47 -8.44
C ASN A 120 7.82 -10.59 -7.89
N ILE A 121 8.17 -11.71 -7.26
CA ILE A 121 9.46 -11.86 -6.56
C ILE A 121 10.68 -11.58 -7.44
N ASP A 122 10.61 -11.91 -8.73
CA ASP A 122 11.66 -11.65 -9.73
C ASP A 122 11.93 -10.16 -9.97
N LYS A 123 10.90 -9.31 -9.79
CA LYS A 123 11.02 -7.86 -9.92
C LYS A 123 11.47 -7.23 -8.60
N VAL A 124 10.99 -7.77 -7.49
CA VAL A 124 11.29 -7.27 -6.13
C VAL A 124 12.73 -7.58 -5.74
N LEU A 125 13.21 -8.80 -6.02
CA LEU A 125 14.55 -9.25 -5.63
C LEU A 125 15.54 -9.12 -6.79
N LYS A 126 16.52 -8.24 -6.64
CA LYS A 126 17.66 -8.10 -7.57
C LYS A 126 18.79 -9.09 -7.29
N SER A 127 18.62 -10.01 -6.33
CA SER A 127 19.69 -10.88 -5.86
C SER A 127 19.81 -12.16 -6.69
N LYS A 128 21.00 -12.78 -6.64
CA LYS A 128 21.26 -14.09 -7.27
C LYS A 128 20.42 -15.23 -6.67
N GLN A 129 19.88 -15.05 -5.47
CA GLN A 129 19.13 -16.09 -4.74
C GLN A 129 17.64 -16.13 -5.09
N LYS A 130 17.15 -15.26 -5.99
CA LYS A 130 15.72 -15.15 -6.34
C LYS A 130 15.06 -16.48 -6.73
N ASP A 131 15.79 -17.36 -7.42
CA ASP A 131 15.33 -18.70 -7.78
C ASP A 131 15.00 -19.55 -6.55
N LEU A 132 15.79 -19.45 -5.47
CA LEU A 132 15.52 -20.15 -4.21
C LEU A 132 14.33 -19.52 -3.48
N VAL A 133 14.21 -18.20 -3.50
CA VAL A 133 13.10 -17.52 -2.82
C VAL A 133 11.75 -17.82 -3.46
N GLY A 134 11.71 -18.07 -4.77
CA GLY A 134 10.52 -18.61 -5.44
C GLY A 134 10.00 -19.89 -4.78
N GLY A 135 10.88 -20.76 -4.28
CA GLY A 135 10.50 -21.97 -3.54
C GLY A 135 9.82 -21.67 -2.21
N TYR A 136 10.34 -20.70 -1.44
CA TYR A 136 9.71 -20.26 -0.19
C TYR A 136 8.36 -19.57 -0.45
N ALA A 137 8.24 -18.82 -1.55
CA ALA A 137 6.96 -18.22 -1.95
C ALA A 137 5.91 -19.31 -2.24
N ILE A 138 6.28 -20.40 -2.93
CA ILE A 138 5.38 -21.54 -3.18
C ILE A 138 4.94 -22.20 -1.87
N GLU A 139 5.87 -22.38 -0.92
CA GLU A 139 5.53 -22.92 0.41
C GLU A 139 4.51 -22.03 1.11
N ALA A 140 4.74 -20.71 1.15
CA ALA A 140 3.79 -19.75 1.71
C ALA A 140 2.43 -19.82 1.01
N PHE A 141 2.40 -19.82 -0.33
CA PHE A 141 1.16 -19.96 -1.09
C PHE A 141 0.40 -21.24 -0.76
N SER A 142 1.10 -22.35 -0.53
CA SER A 142 0.46 -23.62 -0.19
C SER A 142 -0.27 -23.60 1.16
N GLU A 143 0.13 -22.74 2.09
CA GLU A 143 -0.50 -22.64 3.42
C GLU A 143 -1.89 -22.01 3.35
N TYR A 144 -2.13 -21.05 2.45
CA TYR A 144 -3.40 -20.33 2.35
C TYR A 144 -4.11 -20.45 0.99
N PHE A 145 -3.65 -21.35 0.10
CA PHE A 145 -4.17 -21.44 -1.26
C PHE A 145 -5.68 -21.67 -1.31
N GLU A 146 -6.22 -22.49 -0.41
CA GLU A 146 -7.65 -22.84 -0.37
C GLU A 146 -8.55 -21.61 -0.14
N GLU A 147 -8.08 -20.67 0.67
CA GLU A 147 -8.80 -19.44 1.06
C GLU A 147 -8.49 -18.25 0.15
N SER A 148 -7.47 -18.37 -0.70
CA SER A 148 -7.03 -17.26 -1.56
C SER A 148 -8.05 -16.91 -2.65
N GLU A 149 -8.27 -15.60 -2.85
CA GLU A 149 -8.99 -15.05 -4.01
C GLU A 149 -8.14 -15.11 -5.31
N ASP A 150 -6.82 -15.29 -5.20
CA ASP A 150 -5.82 -15.14 -6.28
C ASP A 150 -5.31 -16.49 -6.85
N LYS A 151 -6.12 -17.55 -6.75
CA LYS A 151 -5.72 -18.93 -7.08
C LYS A 151 -5.11 -19.08 -8.46
N ASP A 152 -5.69 -18.45 -9.48
CA ASP A 152 -5.20 -18.54 -10.86
C ASP A 152 -3.81 -17.91 -11.01
N MET A 153 -3.60 -16.73 -10.42
CA MET A 153 -2.32 -16.01 -10.46
C MET A 153 -1.22 -16.78 -9.71
N ILE A 154 -1.56 -17.34 -8.54
CA ILE A 154 -0.67 -18.23 -7.78
C ILE A 154 -0.29 -19.45 -8.62
N THR A 155 -1.27 -20.09 -9.25
CA THR A 155 -1.05 -21.28 -10.06
C THR A 155 -0.17 -20.99 -11.28
N GLU A 156 -0.41 -19.88 -11.98
CA GLU A 156 0.46 -19.43 -13.07
C GLU A 156 1.88 -19.16 -12.60
N PHE A 157 2.05 -18.51 -11.43
CA PHE A 157 3.36 -18.30 -10.84
C PHE A 157 4.06 -19.64 -10.58
N VAL A 158 3.38 -20.58 -9.92
CA VAL A 158 3.92 -21.91 -9.60
C VAL A 158 4.33 -22.66 -10.87
N LYS A 159 3.51 -22.64 -11.93
CA LYS A 159 3.82 -23.26 -13.23
C LYS A 159 5.10 -22.68 -13.85
N LYS A 160 5.32 -21.37 -13.77
CA LYS A 160 6.56 -20.73 -14.24
C LYS A 160 7.79 -21.25 -13.47
N GLN A 161 7.63 -21.55 -12.18
CA GLN A 161 8.72 -22.06 -11.33
C GLN A 161 9.15 -23.51 -11.63
N LEU A 162 8.40 -24.28 -12.43
CA LEU A 162 8.83 -25.60 -12.92
C LEU A 162 10.14 -25.56 -13.72
N LYS A 163 10.48 -24.40 -14.30
CA LYS A 163 11.72 -24.15 -15.05
C LYS A 163 12.80 -23.43 -14.23
N SER A 164 12.58 -23.22 -12.92
CA SER A 164 13.56 -22.52 -12.05
C SER A 164 14.92 -23.21 -12.06
N LYS A 165 16.00 -22.44 -11.91
CA LYS A 165 17.36 -22.99 -11.78
C LYS A 165 17.53 -23.77 -10.47
N SER A 166 16.77 -23.40 -9.43
CA SER A 166 16.78 -24.06 -8.13
C SER A 166 16.06 -25.42 -8.18
N PRO A 167 16.75 -26.55 -7.93
CA PRO A 167 16.11 -27.88 -7.89
C PRO A 167 15.03 -27.98 -6.81
N ARG A 168 15.25 -27.36 -5.65
CA ARG A 168 14.27 -27.30 -4.56
C ARG A 168 13.00 -26.59 -5.00
N THR A 169 13.14 -25.45 -5.68
CA THR A 169 12.00 -24.67 -6.16
C THR A 169 11.18 -25.45 -7.19
N ARG A 170 11.84 -26.14 -8.13
CA ARG A 170 11.15 -27.06 -9.05
C ARG A 170 10.40 -28.17 -8.32
N LYS A 171 11.01 -28.76 -7.29
CA LYS A 171 10.37 -29.79 -6.45
C LYS A 171 9.11 -29.25 -5.77
N LYS A 172 9.21 -28.07 -5.13
CA LYS A 172 8.07 -27.43 -4.46
C LYS A 172 6.94 -27.07 -5.42
N ALA A 173 7.27 -26.62 -6.63
CA ALA A 173 6.27 -26.35 -7.66
C ALA A 173 5.49 -27.61 -8.06
N LYS A 174 6.17 -28.76 -8.20
CA LYS A 174 5.50 -30.03 -8.49
C LYS A 174 4.59 -30.47 -7.35
N GLU A 175 5.09 -30.46 -6.12
CA GLU A 175 4.31 -30.83 -4.92
C GLU A 175 3.03 -29.98 -4.79
N PHE A 176 3.15 -28.67 -5.05
CA PHE A 176 2.00 -27.76 -5.04
C PHE A 176 0.96 -28.15 -6.10
N LEU A 177 1.38 -28.36 -7.36
CA LEU A 177 0.47 -28.68 -8.45
C LEU A 177 -0.17 -30.06 -8.26
N GLU A 178 0.56 -31.05 -7.76
CA GLU A 178 -0.01 -32.37 -7.42
C GLU A 178 -1.09 -32.30 -6.33
N LYS A 179 -0.93 -31.36 -5.38
CA LYS A 179 -1.91 -31.14 -4.31
C LYS A 179 -3.17 -30.44 -4.80
N TRP A 180 -3.02 -29.45 -5.69
CA TRP A 180 -4.07 -28.47 -5.97
C TRP A 180 -4.61 -28.45 -7.41
N GLU A 181 -3.87 -28.95 -8.40
CA GLU A 181 -4.35 -29.19 -9.77
C GLU A 181 -4.53 -30.71 -9.98
N LYS A 182 -5.78 -31.18 -9.86
CA LYS A 182 -6.19 -32.52 -10.29
C LYS A 182 -6.89 -32.46 -11.64
#